data_AF-A0A529I7U9-F1
#
_entry.id   AF-A0A529I7U9-F1
#
_cell.length_a   1.000
_cell.length_b   1.000
_cell.length_c   1.000
_cell.angle_alpha   90.00
_cell.angle_beta   90.00
_cell.angle_gamma   90.00
#
_symmetry.space_group_name_H-M   'P 1'
#
loop_
_entity.id
_entity.type
_entity.pdbx_description
1 polymer ?
#
loop_
_entity_poly.entity_id
_entity_poly.type
_entity_poly.pdbx_seq_one_letter_code
_entity_poly.pdbx_strand_id
1 'polypeptide(L)' 'MALAATGYSGTPLPAKLGLKDGMVAAFIALPPELDDLAGAVDFAAIDRLADWSEISGRQRYDA' A
#
# COMPACT_ATOMS: atom_id res chain seq x y z
N MET A 1 7.24 9.93 10.13
CA MET A 1 7.19 9.24 11.44
C MET A 1 7.46 7.78 11.12
N ALA A 2 8.37 7.08 11.77
CA ALA A 2 8.67 5.69 11.41
C ALA A 2 7.44 4.80 11.66
N LEU A 3 7.00 4.04 10.65
CA LEU A 3 5.95 3.02 10.77
C LEU A 3 6.21 2.18 12.03
N ALA A 4 5.31 2.30 13.00
CA ALA A 4 5.49 1.70 14.31
C ALA A 4 5.66 0.17 14.16
N ALA A 5 6.66 -0.39 14.85
CA ALA A 5 6.95 -1.81 14.90
C ALA A 5 5.89 -2.61 15.71
N THR A 6 4.60 -2.37 15.45
CA THR A 6 3.51 -2.94 16.23
C THR A 6 3.11 -4.30 15.67
N GLY A 7 3.79 -5.35 16.16
CA GLY A 7 3.28 -6.71 16.01
C GLY A 7 4.28 -7.79 16.41
N TYR A 8 3.76 -8.84 17.07
CA TYR A 8 4.44 -9.98 17.71
C TYR A 8 5.55 -10.71 16.89
N SER A 9 5.70 -10.44 15.58
CA SER A 9 6.67 -11.12 14.70
C SER A 9 7.90 -10.27 14.31
N GLY A 10 7.96 -8.98 14.64
CA GLY A 10 9.05 -8.08 14.22
C GLY A 10 9.12 -7.80 12.70
N THR A 11 8.32 -8.51 11.89
CA THR A 11 8.22 -8.28 10.44
C THR A 11 7.53 -6.94 10.19
N PRO A 12 8.12 -6.04 9.37
CA PRO A 12 7.52 -4.76 9.07
C PRO A 12 6.22 -4.94 8.28
N LEU A 13 5.25 -4.05 8.51
CA LEU A 13 3.91 -4.13 7.92
C LEU A 13 3.91 -4.27 6.39
N PRO A 14 4.72 -3.52 5.61
CA PRO A 14 4.81 -3.70 4.16
C PRO A 14 5.14 -5.13 3.72
N ALA A 15 6.08 -5.78 4.41
CA ALA A 15 6.48 -7.15 4.12
C ALA A 15 5.37 -8.15 4.49
N LYS A 16 4.60 -7.90 5.55
CA LYS A 16 3.42 -8.72 5.90
C LYS A 16 2.31 -8.61 4.87
N LEU A 17 2.15 -7.43 4.26
CA LEU A 17 1.20 -7.19 3.16
C LEU A 17 1.70 -7.73 1.82
N GLY A 18 2.94 -8.24 1.76
CA GLY A 18 3.53 -8.81 0.55
C GLY A 18 3.92 -7.77 -0.50
N LEU A 19 4.05 -6.49 -0.11
CA LEU A 19 4.45 -5.40 -1.01
C LEU A 19 5.87 -5.65 -1.54
N LYS A 20 6.07 -5.48 -2.84
CA LYS A 20 7.35 -5.68 -3.55
C LYS A 20 7.59 -4.58 -4.56
N ASP A 21 8.87 -4.34 -4.86
CA ASP A 21 9.28 -3.45 -5.94
C ASP A 21 8.66 -3.88 -7.27
N GLY A 22 8.28 -2.90 -8.09
CA GLY A 22 7.65 -3.09 -9.39
C GLY A 22 6.15 -3.40 -9.36
N MET A 23 5.52 -3.52 -8.18
CA MET A 23 4.07 -3.74 -8.09
C MET A 23 3.27 -2.53 -8.55
N VAL A 24 2.10 -2.78 -9.12
CA VAL A 24 1.03 -1.81 -9.34
C VAL A 24 -0.02 -2.01 -8.26
N ALA A 25 -0.20 -1.01 -7.38
CA ALA A 25 -1.04 -1.11 -6.19
C ALA A 25 -2.08 0.01 -6.11
N ALA A 26 -3.21 -0.28 -5.48
CA ALA A 26 -4.21 0.72 -5.09
C ALA A 26 -4.36 0.76 -3.57
N PHE A 27 -4.29 1.95 -2.99
CA PHE A 27 -4.60 2.21 -1.60
C PHE A 27 -5.94 2.96 -1.51
N ILE A 28 -6.94 2.32 -0.90
CA ILE A 28 -8.32 2.82 -0.88
C ILE A 28 -8.66 3.24 0.53
N ALA A 29 -9.08 4.50 0.67
CA ALA A 29 -9.36 5.14 1.96
C ALA A 29 -8.21 4.97 2.98
N LEU A 30 -6.95 5.06 2.51
CA LEU A 30 -5.77 4.87 3.35
C LEU A 30 -5.76 5.89 4.50
N PRO A 31 -5.76 5.44 5.77
CA PRO A 31 -5.67 6.35 6.89
C PRO A 31 -4.34 7.13 6.88
N PRO A 32 -4.33 8.40 7.29
CA PRO A 32 -3.11 9.23 7.31
C PRO A 32 -1.96 8.62 8.13
N GLU A 33 -2.28 7.83 9.16
CA GLU A 33 -1.27 7.18 10.01
C GLU A 33 -0.51 6.06 9.27
N LEU A 34 -1.04 5.60 8.13
CA LEU A 34 -0.45 4.56 7.29
C LEU A 34 0.05 5.09 5.95
N ASP A 35 0.13 6.41 5.78
CA ASP A 35 0.49 7.06 4.50
C ASP A 35 1.83 6.56 3.94
N ASP A 36 2.79 6.26 4.83
CA ASP A 36 4.10 5.73 4.50
C ASP A 36 4.06 4.37 3.77
N LEU A 37 2.95 3.62 3.83
CA LEU A 37 2.79 2.36 3.08
C LEU A 37 2.83 2.58 1.57
N ALA A 38 2.34 3.72 1.07
CA ALA A 38 2.39 4.03 -0.35
C ALA A 38 3.80 4.41 -0.84
N GLY A 39 4.78 4.52 0.06
CA GLY A 39 6.19 4.72 -0.28
C GLY A 39 7.09 3.61 0.25
N ALA A 40 6.51 2.48 0.70
CA ALA A 40 7.27 1.45 1.40
C ALA A 40 8.19 0.60 0.50
N VAL A 41 7.89 0.56 -0.81
CA VAL A 41 8.64 -0.15 -1.86
C VAL A 41 8.62 0.69 -3.15
N ASP A 42 9.44 0.35 -4.13
CA ASP A 42 9.48 1.04 -5.42
C ASP A 42 8.37 0.55 -6.35
N PHE A 43 7.13 1.00 -6.12
CA PHE A 43 5.98 0.62 -6.93
C PHE A 43 6.11 1.11 -8.38
N ALA A 44 5.69 0.29 -9.35
CA ALA A 44 5.61 0.70 -10.75
C ALA A 44 4.49 1.72 -11.00
N ALA A 45 3.38 1.61 -10.27
CA ALA A 45 2.30 2.59 -10.25
C ALA A 45 1.49 2.49 -8.97
N ILE A 46 0.95 3.62 -8.51
CA ILE A 46 0.14 3.70 -7.31
C ILE A 46 -1.10 4.54 -7.57
N ASP A 47 -2.26 3.98 -7.27
CA ASP A 47 -3.50 4.74 -7.18
C ASP A 47 -3.87 4.96 -5.70
N ARG A 48 -4.18 6.21 -5.35
CA ARG A 48 -4.75 6.59 -4.05
C ARG A 48 -6.17 7.04 -4.25
N LEU A 49 -7.11 6.26 -3.73
CA LEU A 49 -8.54 6.46 -3.94
C LEU A 49 -9.21 6.73 -2.60
N ALA A 50 -10.20 7.63 -2.55
CA ALA A 50 -10.94 7.87 -1.32
C ALA A 50 -12.02 6.80 -1.11
N ASP A 51 -12.55 6.22 -2.20
CA ASP A 51 -13.59 5.20 -2.16
C ASP A 51 -13.42 4.11 -3.24
N TRP A 52 -14.04 2.96 -3.00
CA TRP A 52 -14.04 1.82 -3.93
C TRP A 52 -14.71 2.14 -5.28
N SER A 53 -15.68 3.06 -5.31
CA SER A 53 -16.36 3.47 -6.55
C SER A 53 -15.44 4.18 -7.55
N GLU A 54 -14.27 4.66 -7.10
CA GLU A 54 -13.29 5.30 -7.98
C GLU A 54 -12.43 4.29 -8.76
N ILE A 55 -12.51 3.00 -8.43
CA ILE A 55 -11.86 1.95 -9.20
C ILE A 55 -12.54 1.83 -10.56
N SER A 56 -11.87 2.35 -11.58
CA SER A 56 -12.39 2.39 -12.95
C SER A 56 -12.07 1.15 -13.79
N GLY A 57 -11.28 0.21 -13.28
CA GLY A 57 -10.82 -0.98 -14.02
C GLY A 57 -9.87 -0.67 -15.20
N ARG A 58 -9.45 0.59 -15.36
CA ARG A 58 -8.52 1.03 -16.41
C ARG A 58 -7.08 0.58 -16.18
N GLN A 59 -6.76 0.24 -14.94
CA GLN A 59 -5.45 -0.25 -14.52
C GLN A 59 -5.60 -1.66 -13.94
N ARG A 60 -4.63 -2.52 -14.23
CA ARG A 60 -4.50 -3.82 -13.59
C ARG A 60 -3.60 -3.67 -12.37
N TYR A 61 -4.10 -4.09 -11.21
CA TYR A 61 -3.33 -4.16 -9.98
C TYR A 61 -2.77 -5.57 -9.79
N ASP A 62 -1.63 -5.67 -9.12
CA ASP A 62 -1.04 -6.94 -8.73
C ASP A 62 -1.77 -7.51 -7.52
N ALA A 63 -2.08 -8.81 -7.58
CA ALA A 63 -2.79 -9.59 -6.57
C ALA A 63 -2.00 -10.85 -6.20
#